data_AF-A0AAJ0CMT5-F1
#
_entry.id   AF-A0AAJ0CMT5-F1
#
_cell.length_a   1.000
_cell.length_b   1.000
_cell.length_c   1.000
_cell.angle_alpha   90.00
_cell.angle_beta   90.00
_cell.angle_gamma   90.00
#
_symmetry.space_group_name_H-M   'P 1'
#
loop_
_entity.id
_entity.type
_entity.pdbx_description
1 polymer ?
#
loop_
_entity_poly.entity_id
_entity_poly.type
_entity_poly.pdbx_seq_one_letter_code
_entity_poly.pdbx_strand_id
1 'polypeptide(L)'
;MSEETEYFFLGLRGSRLNWLVILVAGLEFLLFSYDQGVMGGLLTLPSFTMVFPEICTTKACFEGLSASVRSTMSTTQGIAISSYNAGCFCGALLAAFVGDKLGRRKTIFVGCTLVTIGAILQFSAFDLPQFIVNRIVCGFGTGLNTATVPIWQAECLQPHRRGPVMAAQTSLVIAGVMISYWLDFGLSYAEPSQVAWRFPIAFQLVFSLFIIATIMFLPESPRWLMLKDKQKETTATINALYDLPRNDPLVSEQLSAIYKTVHVDADKNFMAMFSQGHLKKPPFVGLPIIYFLFPETWGRSLEEIDLIFTGSKNIFDAVRRSKTMERHFDKKDNLIEGSVADVEQMSGQSGEVVKGVDVQYVESTKM
;
A
#
# COMPACT_ATOMS: atom_id res chain seq x y z
N MET A 1 -21.23 -31.95 -15.67
CA MET A 1 -21.13 -31.85 -14.20
C MET A 1 -19.72 -31.40 -13.87
N SER A 2 -19.43 -30.11 -14.08
CA SER A 2 -18.08 -29.54 -13.89
C SER A 2 -17.97 -29.03 -12.46
N GLU A 3 -17.02 -29.59 -11.72
CA GLU A 3 -16.71 -29.32 -10.32
C GLU A 3 -16.80 -27.82 -9.96
N GLU A 4 -17.74 -27.52 -9.07
CA GLU A 4 -17.91 -26.26 -8.36
C GLU A 4 -16.73 -26.06 -7.41
N THR A 5 -15.58 -25.64 -7.93
CA THR A 5 -14.44 -25.28 -7.08
C THR A 5 -14.69 -23.90 -6.51
N GLU A 6 -15.28 -23.84 -5.32
CA GLU A 6 -15.21 -22.67 -4.46
C GLU A 6 -13.73 -22.33 -4.20
N TYR A 7 -13.32 -21.11 -4.53
CA TYR A 7 -11.92 -20.70 -4.37
C TYR A 7 -11.69 -20.25 -2.93
N PHE A 8 -10.77 -20.93 -2.26
CA PHE A 8 -10.33 -20.61 -0.90
C PHE A 8 -8.88 -20.13 -0.92
N PHE A 9 -8.57 -19.12 -0.11
CA PHE A 9 -7.20 -18.67 0.14
C PHE A 9 -6.81 -19.09 1.55
N LEU A 10 -5.86 -20.00 1.68
CA LEU A 10 -5.51 -20.65 2.97
C LEU A 10 -6.73 -21.31 3.68
N GLY A 11 -7.72 -21.79 2.92
CA GLY A 11 -8.97 -22.31 3.49
C GLY A 11 -9.90 -21.22 4.07
N LEU A 12 -9.60 -19.94 3.85
CA LEU A 12 -10.38 -18.81 4.34
C LEU A 12 -11.17 -18.13 3.21
N ARG A 13 -12.30 -17.56 3.60
CA ARG A 13 -13.23 -16.81 2.76
C ARG A 13 -13.93 -15.72 3.56
N GLY A 14 -14.51 -14.73 2.88
CA GLY A 14 -15.33 -13.67 3.48
C GLY A 14 -14.60 -12.85 4.54
N SER A 15 -15.26 -12.66 5.68
CA SER A 15 -14.73 -11.82 6.76
C SER A 15 -13.39 -12.33 7.33
N ARG A 16 -13.15 -13.64 7.38
CA ARG A 16 -11.88 -14.18 7.88
C ARG A 16 -10.72 -13.88 6.93
N LEU A 17 -10.97 -14.00 5.62
CA LEU A 17 -9.98 -13.64 4.60
C LEU A 17 -9.68 -12.13 4.64
N ASN A 18 -10.71 -11.30 4.76
CA ASN A 18 -10.55 -9.86 4.87
C ASN A 18 -9.70 -9.46 6.09
N TRP A 19 -9.93 -10.08 7.26
CA TRP A 19 -9.09 -9.85 8.43
C TRP A 19 -7.64 -10.25 8.23
N LEU A 20 -7.37 -11.35 7.52
CA LEU A 20 -6.01 -11.76 7.21
C LEU A 20 -5.30 -10.79 6.26
N VAL A 21 -5.99 -10.29 5.23
CA VAL A 21 -5.50 -9.23 4.34
C VAL A 21 -5.15 -7.97 5.15
N ILE A 22 -6.05 -7.56 6.05
CA ILE A 22 -5.85 -6.39 6.93
C ILE A 22 -4.64 -6.60 7.85
N LEU A 23 -4.49 -7.79 8.43
CA LEU A 23 -3.38 -8.12 9.32
C LEU A 23 -2.05 -8.06 8.58
N VAL A 24 -1.95 -8.68 7.40
CA VAL A 24 -0.70 -8.68 6.61
C VAL A 24 -0.35 -7.28 6.14
N ALA A 25 -1.33 -6.50 5.66
CA ALA A 25 -1.11 -5.10 5.31
C ALA A 25 -0.69 -4.27 6.53
N GLY A 26 -1.37 -4.45 7.67
CA GLY A 26 -1.05 -3.76 8.92
C GLY A 26 0.36 -4.08 9.46
N LEU A 27 0.80 -5.34 9.35
CA LEU A 27 2.17 -5.73 9.72
C LEU A 27 3.22 -5.08 8.81
N GLU A 28 2.92 -4.84 7.54
CA GLU A 28 3.83 -4.13 6.65
C GLU A 28 3.95 -2.65 7.04
N PHE A 29 2.83 -1.97 7.34
CA PHE A 29 2.87 -0.61 7.87
C PHE A 29 3.63 -0.52 9.21
N LEU A 30 3.46 -1.53 10.07
CA LEU A 30 4.21 -1.63 11.32
C LEU A 30 5.72 -1.80 11.04
N LEU A 31 6.11 -2.70 10.14
CA LEU A 31 7.49 -2.91 9.70
C LEU A 31 8.11 -1.62 9.14
N PHE A 32 7.42 -0.93 8.22
CA PHE A 32 7.86 0.36 7.67
C PHE A 32 8.21 1.36 8.79
N SER A 33 7.37 1.42 9.81
CA SER A 33 7.50 2.41 10.88
C SER A 33 8.52 2.00 11.94
N TYR A 34 8.64 0.70 12.18
CA TYR A 34 9.70 0.12 13.00
C TYR A 34 11.09 0.50 12.43
N ASP A 35 11.32 0.29 11.13
CA ASP A 35 12.58 0.60 10.45
C ASP A 35 12.94 2.10 10.49
N GLN A 36 11.93 2.97 10.52
CA GLN A 36 12.13 4.41 10.69
C GLN A 36 12.50 4.79 12.12
N GLY A 37 11.90 4.13 13.12
CA GLY A 37 12.14 4.43 14.53
C GLY A 37 13.43 3.84 15.08
N VAL A 38 13.84 2.65 14.62
CA VAL A 38 14.96 1.89 15.22
C VAL A 38 16.28 2.66 15.24
N MET A 39 16.55 3.54 14.28
CA MET A 39 17.80 4.32 14.29
C MET A 39 17.83 5.38 15.40
N GLY A 40 16.68 5.80 15.93
CA GLY A 40 16.61 6.85 16.93
C GLY A 40 17.38 6.53 18.22
N GLY A 41 17.22 5.31 18.76
CA GLY A 41 17.93 4.87 19.97
C GLY A 41 19.39 4.50 19.70
N LEU A 42 19.65 3.84 18.57
CA LEU A 42 20.94 3.23 18.25
C LEU A 42 22.09 4.23 18.11
N LEU A 43 21.84 5.42 17.55
CA LEU A 43 22.87 6.42 17.26
C LEU A 43 23.63 6.92 18.49
N THR A 44 23.05 6.73 19.68
CA THR A 44 23.62 7.18 20.95
C THR A 44 24.32 6.07 21.74
N LEU A 45 24.21 4.81 21.30
CA LEU A 45 24.79 3.66 21.99
C LEU A 45 26.33 3.63 21.86
N PRO A 46 27.07 3.44 22.97
CA PRO A 46 28.52 3.28 22.92
C PRO A 46 28.97 2.13 22.02
N SER A 47 28.33 0.95 22.09
CA SER A 47 28.70 -0.19 21.23
C SER A 47 28.46 0.04 19.73
N PHE A 48 27.49 0.89 19.36
CA PHE A 48 27.22 1.28 17.97
C PHE A 48 28.25 2.29 17.47
N THR A 49 28.50 3.34 18.26
CA THR A 49 29.48 4.40 17.93
C THR A 49 30.92 3.90 17.94
N MET A 50 31.23 2.81 18.66
CA MET A 50 32.54 2.15 18.60
C MET A 50 32.79 1.45 17.25
N VAL A 51 31.74 0.91 16.61
CA VAL A 51 31.83 0.30 15.29
C VAL A 51 31.82 1.36 14.19
N PHE A 52 31.02 2.43 14.36
CA PHE A 52 30.89 3.52 13.40
C PHE A 52 31.31 4.86 14.02
N PRO A 53 32.61 5.08 14.26
CA PRO A 53 33.08 6.29 14.94
C PRO A 53 32.81 7.56 14.12
N GLU A 54 32.76 7.48 12.78
CA GLU A 54 32.62 8.64 11.90
C GLU A 54 31.24 9.33 12.00
N ILE A 55 30.24 8.63 12.53
CA ILE A 55 28.87 9.15 12.74
C ILE A 55 28.57 9.47 14.20
N CYS A 56 29.54 9.33 15.10
CA CYS A 56 29.31 9.61 16.51
C CYS A 56 29.14 11.11 16.78
N THR A 57 27.95 11.52 17.23
CA THR A 57 27.65 12.91 17.62
C THR A 57 27.38 13.09 19.11
N THR A 58 27.79 12.13 19.95
CA THR A 58 27.67 12.25 21.39
C THR A 58 28.68 13.26 21.95
N LYS A 59 28.42 13.81 23.14
CA LYS A 59 29.33 14.78 23.78
C LYS A 59 30.75 14.24 23.95
N ALA A 60 30.88 12.95 24.29
CA ALA A 60 32.18 12.30 24.44
C ALA A 60 32.97 12.26 23.13
N CYS A 61 32.31 12.01 22.00
CA CYS A 61 32.97 12.00 20.69
C CYS A 61 33.36 13.40 20.19
N PHE A 62 32.72 14.46 20.69
CA PHE A 62 33.00 15.84 20.28
C PHE A 62 34.07 16.53 21.12
N GLU A 63 34.47 15.94 22.26
CA GLU A 63 35.45 16.52 23.16
C GLU A 63 36.82 16.63 22.49
N GLY A 64 37.42 17.83 22.51
CA GLY A 64 38.72 18.10 21.89
C GLY A 64 38.74 18.24 20.36
N LEU A 65 37.59 18.10 19.67
CA LEU A 65 37.52 18.23 18.21
C LEU A 65 37.23 19.67 17.74
N SER A 66 37.78 20.03 16.57
CA SER A 66 37.51 21.31 15.93
C SER A 66 36.04 21.46 15.50
N ALA A 67 35.57 22.69 15.32
CA ALA A 67 34.21 22.95 14.83
C ALA A 67 33.95 22.36 13.43
N SER A 68 34.97 22.33 12.56
CA SER A 68 34.85 21.77 11.21
C SER A 68 34.63 20.26 11.24
N VAL A 69 35.38 19.52 12.06
CA VAL A 69 35.25 18.05 12.17
C VAL A 69 33.90 17.65 12.73
N ARG A 70 33.41 18.35 13.76
CA ARG A 70 32.06 18.12 14.34
C ARG A 70 30.94 18.30 13.31
N SER A 71 31.06 19.29 12.43
CA SER A 71 30.13 19.53 11.33
C SER A 71 30.14 18.39 10.30
N THR A 72 31.33 17.90 9.95
CA THR A 72 31.48 16.76 9.03
C THR A 72 30.85 15.49 9.61
N MET A 73 31.14 15.12 10.86
CA MET A 73 30.56 13.93 11.50
C MET A 73 29.02 13.99 11.57
N SER A 74 28.47 15.16 11.91
CA SER A 74 27.02 15.38 11.94
C SER A 74 26.39 15.22 10.55
N THR A 75 27.07 15.72 9.51
CA THR A 75 26.65 15.57 8.12
C THR A 75 26.69 14.11 7.68
N THR A 76 27.77 13.40 7.99
CA THR A 76 27.93 11.97 7.68
C THR A 76 26.85 11.13 8.37
N GLN A 77 26.54 11.41 9.64
CA GLN A 77 25.43 10.75 10.34
C GLN A 77 24.09 11.03 9.64
N GLY A 78 23.84 12.28 9.24
CA GLY A 78 22.65 12.66 8.48
C GLY A 78 22.54 11.90 7.15
N ILE A 79 23.65 11.75 6.41
CA ILE A 79 23.72 10.95 5.18
C ILE A 79 23.42 9.48 5.48
N ALA A 80 24.01 8.92 6.54
CA ALA A 80 23.80 7.53 6.90
C ALA A 80 22.33 7.24 7.22
N ILE A 81 21.66 8.09 7.98
CA ILE A 81 20.24 7.92 8.32
C ILE A 81 19.35 8.14 7.09
N SER A 82 19.58 9.23 6.34
CA SER A 82 18.75 9.63 5.19
C SER A 82 18.91 8.73 3.96
N SER A 83 20.01 7.97 3.85
CA SER A 83 20.24 6.99 2.78
C SER A 83 19.10 5.97 2.64
N TYR A 84 18.47 5.59 3.75
CA TYR A 84 17.28 4.73 3.76
C TYR A 84 16.11 5.39 3.02
N ASN A 85 15.82 6.67 3.33
CA ASN A 85 14.74 7.41 2.67
C ASN A 85 15.02 7.64 1.18
N ALA A 86 16.29 7.82 0.80
CA ALA A 86 16.69 7.86 -0.61
C ALA A 86 16.40 6.52 -1.31
N GLY A 87 16.70 5.39 -0.66
CA GLY A 87 16.32 4.06 -1.12
C GLY A 87 14.79 3.92 -1.29
N CYS A 88 14.01 4.33 -0.27
CA CYS A 88 12.55 4.30 -0.31
C CYS A 88 11.98 5.10 -1.47
N PHE A 89 12.50 6.31 -1.71
CA PHE A 89 12.09 7.15 -2.83
C PHE A 89 12.30 6.45 -4.17
N CYS A 90 13.49 5.90 -4.41
CA CYS A 90 13.80 5.17 -5.64
C CYS A 90 12.94 3.90 -5.80
N GLY A 91 12.71 3.16 -4.71
CA GLY A 91 11.86 1.98 -4.69
C GLY A 91 10.40 2.30 -5.03
N ALA A 92 9.85 3.37 -4.46
CA ALA A 92 8.49 3.82 -4.73
C ALA A 92 8.31 4.27 -6.20
N LEU A 93 9.29 4.97 -6.77
CA LEU A 93 9.28 5.31 -8.20
C LEU A 93 9.29 4.06 -9.08
N LEU A 94 10.11 3.06 -8.73
CA LEU A 94 10.13 1.81 -9.50
C LEU A 94 8.80 1.04 -9.39
N ALA A 95 8.13 1.09 -8.23
CA ALA A 95 6.83 0.46 -8.03
C ALA A 95 5.80 0.91 -9.06
N ALA A 96 5.83 2.18 -9.47
CA ALA A 96 4.92 2.71 -10.50
C ALA A 96 5.09 2.02 -11.86
N PHE A 97 6.31 1.62 -12.22
CA PHE A 97 6.58 0.97 -13.52
C PHE A 97 6.46 -0.57 -13.46
N VAL A 98 6.81 -1.15 -12.31
CA VAL A 98 6.90 -2.60 -12.13
C VAL A 98 5.59 -3.19 -11.57
N GLY A 99 4.84 -2.42 -10.78
CA GLY A 99 3.66 -2.88 -10.06
C GLY A 99 2.57 -3.46 -10.97
N ASP A 100 2.31 -2.84 -12.11
CA ASP A 100 1.30 -3.32 -13.07
C ASP A 100 1.79 -4.49 -13.93
N LYS A 101 3.12 -4.67 -14.05
CA LYS A 101 3.70 -5.83 -14.75
C LYS A 101 3.71 -7.08 -13.87
N LEU A 102 4.18 -6.96 -12.63
CA LEU A 102 4.34 -8.10 -11.72
C LEU A 102 3.05 -8.46 -10.96
N GLY A 103 2.14 -7.51 -10.77
CA GLY A 103 1.01 -7.67 -9.85
C GLY A 103 1.37 -7.23 -8.44
N ARG A 104 0.36 -7.05 -7.60
CA ARG A 104 0.55 -6.47 -6.27
C ARG A 104 1.22 -7.48 -5.33
N ARG A 105 0.71 -8.70 -5.29
CA ARG A 105 1.22 -9.78 -4.41
C ARG A 105 2.71 -10.07 -4.65
N LYS A 106 3.10 -10.20 -5.92
CA LYS A 106 4.51 -10.48 -6.28
C LYS A 106 5.41 -9.28 -6.00
N THR A 107 4.92 -8.06 -6.19
CA THR A 107 5.69 -6.85 -5.87
C THR A 107 5.95 -6.74 -4.37
N ILE A 108 4.94 -7.03 -3.53
CA ILE A 108 5.10 -7.08 -2.06
C ILE A 108 6.11 -8.17 -1.65
N PHE A 109 6.05 -9.34 -2.28
CA PHE A 109 7.00 -10.43 -2.02
C PHE A 109 8.45 -10.03 -2.36
N VAL A 110 8.67 -9.42 -3.53
CA VAL A 110 10.00 -8.93 -3.95
C VAL A 110 10.49 -7.82 -3.01
N GLY A 111 9.63 -6.86 -2.67
CA GLY A 111 9.98 -5.78 -1.74
C GLY A 111 10.37 -6.32 -0.36
N CYS A 112 9.59 -7.21 0.24
CA CYS A 112 9.93 -7.85 1.51
C CYS A 112 11.22 -8.69 1.45
N THR A 113 11.49 -9.34 0.31
CA THR A 113 12.75 -10.07 0.09
C THR A 113 13.94 -9.12 0.11
N LEU A 114 13.83 -7.96 -0.55
CA LEU A 114 14.87 -6.93 -0.54
C LEU A 114 15.05 -6.30 0.85
N VAL A 115 13.97 -6.07 1.60
CA VAL A 115 14.04 -5.64 3.01
C VAL A 115 14.79 -6.67 3.84
N THR A 116 14.47 -7.97 3.67
CA THR A 116 15.12 -9.07 4.39
C THR A 116 16.63 -9.13 4.10
N ILE A 117 17.02 -9.00 2.82
CA ILE A 117 18.44 -8.95 2.43
C ILE A 117 19.12 -7.71 3.04
N GLY A 118 18.49 -6.54 2.93
CA GLY A 118 19.02 -5.29 3.48
C GLY A 118 19.16 -5.31 5.00
N ALA A 119 18.23 -5.95 5.70
CA ALA A 119 18.26 -6.18 7.15
C ALA A 119 19.44 -7.07 7.55
N ILE A 120 19.59 -8.22 6.86
CA ILE A 120 20.69 -9.17 7.13
C ILE A 120 22.04 -8.48 6.98
N LEU A 121 22.22 -7.75 5.89
CA LEU A 121 23.45 -7.02 5.63
C LEU A 121 23.67 -5.87 6.63
N GLN A 122 22.62 -5.15 7.04
CA GLN A 122 22.72 -4.07 8.02
C GLN A 122 23.16 -4.56 9.39
N PHE A 123 22.49 -5.57 9.96
CA PHE A 123 22.87 -6.04 11.30
C PHE A 123 24.22 -6.76 11.30
N SER A 124 24.70 -7.24 10.15
CA SER A 124 26.03 -7.83 9.99
C SER A 124 27.12 -6.84 9.56
N ALA A 125 26.83 -5.53 9.55
CA ALA A 125 27.80 -4.53 9.10
C ALA A 125 28.95 -4.33 10.09
N PHE A 126 30.14 -4.02 9.57
CA PHE A 126 31.33 -3.65 10.34
C PHE A 126 31.91 -2.29 9.92
N ASP A 127 31.63 -1.86 8.69
CA ASP A 127 32.10 -0.58 8.16
C ASP A 127 30.94 0.36 7.82
N LEU A 128 31.15 1.66 7.98
CA LEU A 128 30.11 2.66 7.70
C LEU A 128 29.63 2.65 6.23
N PRO A 129 30.49 2.58 5.19
CA PRO A 129 30.00 2.52 3.81
C PRO A 129 29.14 1.29 3.54
N GLN A 130 29.51 0.15 4.11
CA GLN A 130 28.71 -1.08 4.04
C GLN A 130 27.33 -0.84 4.65
N PHE A 131 27.28 -0.26 5.84
CA PHE A 131 26.02 0.08 6.51
C PHE A 131 25.13 1.01 5.67
N ILE A 132 25.69 2.07 5.08
CA ILE A 132 24.97 3.02 4.22
C ILE A 132 24.39 2.32 2.99
N VAL A 133 25.19 1.51 2.29
CA VAL A 133 24.71 0.76 1.11
C VAL A 133 23.58 -0.20 1.50
N ASN A 134 23.71 -0.89 2.63
CA ASN A 134 22.70 -1.82 3.12
C ASN A 134 21.38 -1.09 3.50
N ARG A 135 21.46 0.14 4.00
CA ARG A 135 20.29 1.00 4.24
C ARG A 135 19.57 1.38 2.95
N ILE A 136 20.30 1.68 1.88
CA ILE A 136 19.71 1.95 0.56
C ILE A 136 18.98 0.71 0.03
N VAL A 137 19.60 -0.48 0.13
CA VAL A 137 19.00 -1.75 -0.32
C VAL A 137 17.72 -2.06 0.47
N CYS A 138 17.76 -1.91 1.80
CA CYS A 138 16.59 -2.10 2.65
C CYS A 138 15.49 -1.10 2.29
N GLY A 139 15.84 0.19 2.20
CA GLY A 139 14.90 1.25 1.84
C GLY A 139 14.25 1.03 0.48
N PHE A 140 14.98 0.51 -0.50
CA PHE A 140 14.43 0.18 -1.81
C PHE A 140 13.29 -0.86 -1.73
N GLY A 141 13.49 -1.92 -0.93
CA GLY A 141 12.45 -2.91 -0.67
C GLY A 141 11.22 -2.33 0.04
N THR A 142 11.46 -1.51 1.06
CA THR A 142 10.41 -0.79 1.79
C THR A 142 9.64 0.17 0.86
N GLY A 143 10.32 0.89 -0.02
CA GLY A 143 9.71 1.80 -1.00
C GLY A 143 8.76 1.08 -1.96
N LEU A 144 9.14 -0.12 -2.42
CA LEU A 144 8.27 -0.97 -3.23
C LEU A 144 7.00 -1.38 -2.46
N ASN A 145 7.15 -1.80 -1.20
CA ASN A 145 6.04 -2.26 -0.38
C ASN A 145 5.07 -1.13 -0.03
N THR A 146 5.59 0.00 0.48
CA THR A 146 4.78 1.17 0.90
C THR A 146 3.98 1.79 -0.24
N ALA A 147 4.44 1.67 -1.48
CA ALA A 147 3.68 2.09 -2.66
C ALA A 147 2.60 1.06 -3.08
N THR A 148 2.79 -0.23 -2.78
CA THR A 148 1.96 -1.32 -3.31
C THR A 148 0.91 -1.83 -2.32
N VAL A 149 1.26 -1.96 -1.04
CA VAL A 149 0.39 -2.52 0.01
C VAL A 149 -0.93 -1.76 0.18
N PRO A 150 -0.95 -0.40 0.26
CA PRO A 150 -2.21 0.33 0.41
C PRO A 150 -3.15 0.09 -0.78
N ILE A 151 -2.58 0.00 -1.99
CA ILE A 151 -3.33 -0.27 -3.23
C ILE A 151 -3.90 -1.68 -3.20
N TRP A 152 -3.06 -2.67 -2.93
CA TRP A 152 -3.46 -4.08 -2.83
C TRP A 152 -4.61 -4.27 -1.84
N GLN A 153 -4.47 -3.68 -0.66
CA GLN A 153 -5.45 -3.78 0.39
C GLN A 153 -6.76 -3.08 0.03
N ALA A 154 -6.70 -1.87 -0.56
CA ALA A 154 -7.90 -1.18 -1.01
C ALA A 154 -8.63 -2.00 -2.09
N GLU A 155 -7.90 -2.61 -3.01
CA GLU A 155 -8.45 -3.46 -4.08
C GLU A 155 -9.02 -4.79 -3.56
N CYS A 156 -8.52 -5.31 -2.44
CA CYS A 156 -9.01 -6.55 -1.83
C CYS A 156 -10.11 -6.34 -0.78
N LEU A 157 -10.28 -5.14 -0.23
CA LEU A 157 -11.31 -4.86 0.77
C LEU A 157 -12.59 -4.31 0.16
N GLN A 158 -13.72 -4.72 0.73
CA GLN A 158 -15.03 -4.14 0.43
C GLN A 158 -15.06 -2.64 0.77
N PRO A 159 -15.66 -1.78 -0.08
CA PRO A 159 -15.69 -0.33 0.10
C PRO A 159 -16.13 0.12 1.50
N HIS A 160 -17.21 -0.45 2.05
CA HIS A 160 -17.75 -0.12 3.36
C HIS A 160 -16.73 -0.26 4.52
N ARG A 161 -15.76 -1.18 4.43
CA ARG A 161 -14.77 -1.43 5.49
C ARG A 161 -13.46 -0.66 5.32
N ARG A 162 -13.23 -0.02 4.16
CA ARG A 162 -11.93 0.59 3.83
C ARG A 162 -11.54 1.71 4.81
N GLY A 163 -12.46 2.63 5.09
CA GLY A 163 -12.18 3.82 5.91
C GLY A 163 -11.67 3.52 7.32
N PRO A 164 -12.43 2.77 8.16
CA PRO A 164 -11.99 2.44 9.52
C PRO A 164 -10.70 1.63 9.57
N VAL A 165 -10.51 0.74 8.59
CA VAL A 165 -9.30 -0.08 8.49
C VAL A 165 -8.07 0.79 8.18
N MET A 166 -8.18 1.72 7.22
CA MET A 166 -7.08 2.65 6.90
C MET A 166 -6.74 3.55 8.10
N ALA A 167 -7.75 3.97 8.88
CA ALA A 167 -7.52 4.73 10.12
C ALA A 167 -6.76 3.88 11.16
N ALA A 168 -7.17 2.63 11.39
CA ALA A 168 -6.50 1.71 12.30
C ALA A 168 -5.04 1.44 11.89
N GLN A 169 -4.74 1.40 10.60
CA GLN A 169 -3.38 1.21 10.10
C GLN A 169 -2.46 2.40 10.37
N THR A 170 -3.00 3.62 10.32
CA THR A 170 -2.24 4.80 10.72
C THR A 170 -1.85 4.73 12.20
N SER A 171 -2.67 4.10 13.05
CA SER A 171 -2.30 3.82 14.44
C SER A 171 -1.18 2.77 14.56
N LEU A 172 -1.17 1.75 13.69
CA LEU A 172 -0.10 0.75 13.64
C LEU A 172 1.26 1.35 13.24
N VAL A 173 1.26 2.41 12.42
CA VAL A 173 2.48 3.16 12.10
C VAL A 173 3.11 3.74 13.38
N ILE A 174 2.30 4.43 14.20
CA ILE A 174 2.77 4.99 15.47
C ILE A 174 3.21 3.87 16.42
N ALA A 175 2.46 2.76 16.47
CA ALA A 175 2.83 1.60 17.27
C ALA A 175 4.17 0.99 16.84
N GLY A 176 4.49 0.94 15.54
CA GLY A 176 5.76 0.45 15.04
C GLY A 176 6.97 1.26 15.55
N VAL A 177 6.87 2.60 15.52
CA VAL A 177 7.90 3.48 16.11
C VAL A 177 8.00 3.29 17.61
N MET A 178 6.87 3.13 18.29
CA MET A 178 6.85 2.89 19.74
C MET A 178 7.54 1.56 20.09
N ILE A 179 7.28 0.48 19.34
CA ILE A 179 7.90 -0.83 19.55
C ILE A 179 9.41 -0.75 19.35
N SER A 180 9.90 -0.04 18.32
CA SER A 180 11.35 0.10 18.12
C SER A 180 12.01 0.87 19.27
N TYR A 181 11.42 1.97 19.75
CA TYR A 181 11.96 2.70 20.88
C TYR A 181 11.99 1.89 22.19
N TRP A 182 10.96 1.11 22.47
CA TRP A 182 10.96 0.22 23.64
C TRP A 182 11.97 -0.91 23.52
N LEU A 183 12.16 -1.46 22.31
CA LEU A 183 13.15 -2.48 22.07
C LEU A 183 14.56 -1.94 22.22
N ASP A 184 14.85 -0.77 21.63
CA ASP A 184 16.14 -0.08 21.78
C ASP A 184 16.43 0.24 23.25
N PHE A 185 15.43 0.74 23.98
CA PHE A 185 15.56 0.99 25.42
C PHE A 185 15.85 -0.28 26.20
N GLY A 186 15.09 -1.36 25.96
CA GLY A 186 15.30 -2.64 26.62
C GLY A 186 16.69 -3.22 26.35
N LEU A 187 17.18 -3.09 25.12
CA LEU A 187 18.50 -3.58 24.73
C LEU A 187 19.65 -2.63 25.05
N SER A 188 19.38 -1.38 25.41
CA SER A 188 20.41 -0.47 25.93
C SER A 188 21.06 -1.01 27.22
N TYR A 189 20.34 -1.82 28.01
CA TYR A 189 20.87 -2.50 29.19
C TYR A 189 21.82 -3.65 28.86
N ALA A 190 21.90 -4.08 27.60
CA ALA A 190 22.84 -5.10 27.14
C ALA A 190 24.23 -4.52 26.80
N GLU A 191 24.42 -3.19 26.88
CA GLU A 191 25.73 -2.56 26.75
C GLU A 191 26.74 -3.17 27.73
N PRO A 192 28.02 -3.36 27.32
CA PRO A 192 28.64 -2.90 26.07
C PRO A 192 28.55 -3.91 24.91
N SER A 193 27.69 -4.92 24.99
CA SER A 193 27.57 -5.93 23.94
C SER A 193 26.99 -5.36 22.64
N GLN A 194 27.57 -5.72 21.49
CA GLN A 194 27.03 -5.32 20.18
C GLN A 194 25.62 -5.88 19.89
N VAL A 195 25.15 -6.84 20.70
CA VAL A 195 23.76 -7.31 20.65
C VAL A 195 22.78 -6.15 20.86
N ALA A 196 23.17 -5.13 21.65
CA ALA A 196 22.35 -3.95 21.94
C ALA A 196 21.84 -3.25 20.67
N TRP A 197 22.66 -3.22 19.60
CA TRP A 197 22.30 -2.54 18.36
C TRP A 197 22.06 -3.48 17.18
N ARG A 198 22.70 -4.65 17.15
CA ARG A 198 22.51 -5.63 16.06
C ARG A 198 21.15 -6.31 16.16
N PHE A 199 20.66 -6.61 17.37
CA PHE A 199 19.39 -7.32 17.54
C PHE A 199 18.18 -6.46 17.13
N PRO A 200 18.05 -5.18 17.51
CA PRO A 200 16.92 -4.37 17.05
C PRO A 200 16.82 -4.28 15.53
N ILE A 201 17.96 -4.16 14.84
CA ILE A 201 18.00 -4.22 13.37
C ILE A 201 17.58 -5.61 12.87
N ALA A 202 18.08 -6.69 13.47
CA ALA A 202 17.70 -8.04 13.07
C ALA A 202 16.23 -8.36 13.36
N PHE A 203 15.61 -7.75 14.36
CA PHE A 203 14.22 -8.02 14.76
C PHE A 203 13.21 -7.69 13.65
N GLN A 204 13.53 -6.74 12.76
CA GLN A 204 12.67 -6.43 11.61
C GLN A 204 12.45 -7.64 10.68
N LEU A 205 13.37 -8.63 10.70
CA LEU A 205 13.23 -9.90 9.97
C LEU A 205 12.00 -10.71 10.39
N VAL A 206 11.57 -10.58 11.65
CA VAL A 206 10.37 -11.28 12.13
C VAL A 206 9.14 -10.85 11.32
N PHE A 207 9.00 -9.56 11.06
CA PHE A 207 7.88 -9.04 10.27
C PHE A 207 8.05 -9.37 8.79
N SER A 208 9.24 -9.17 8.21
CA SER A 208 9.45 -9.38 6.77
C SER A 208 9.32 -10.85 6.38
N LEU A 209 9.86 -11.77 7.17
CA LEU A 209 9.75 -13.22 6.93
C LEU A 209 8.32 -13.71 7.08
N PHE A 210 7.57 -13.19 8.05
CA PHE A 210 6.15 -13.50 8.20
C PHE A 210 5.35 -13.08 6.96
N ILE A 211 5.60 -11.87 6.44
CA ILE A 211 4.92 -11.39 5.22
C ILE A 211 5.31 -12.24 4.01
N ILE A 212 6.61 -12.54 3.82
CA ILE A 212 7.09 -13.43 2.74
C ILE A 212 6.39 -14.79 2.79
N ALA A 213 6.26 -15.37 3.99
CA ALA A 213 5.64 -16.68 4.18
C ALA A 213 4.13 -16.68 3.92
N THR A 214 3.44 -15.54 4.04
CA THR A 214 1.98 -15.47 3.96
C THR A 214 1.46 -14.84 2.66
N ILE A 215 2.15 -13.84 2.10
CA ILE A 215 1.65 -13.01 1.00
C ILE A 215 1.33 -13.82 -0.26
N MET A 216 2.13 -14.85 -0.58
CA MET A 216 1.93 -15.66 -1.80
C MET A 216 0.67 -16.53 -1.74
N PHE A 217 0.14 -16.81 -0.55
CA PHE A 217 -1.08 -17.58 -0.35
C PHE A 217 -2.34 -16.72 -0.26
N LEU A 218 -2.18 -15.40 -0.23
CA LEU A 218 -3.27 -14.43 -0.21
C LEU A 218 -3.79 -14.14 -1.63
N PRO A 219 -5.02 -13.59 -1.74
CA PRO A 219 -5.59 -13.17 -3.00
C PRO A 219 -4.74 -12.08 -3.66
N GLU A 220 -4.61 -12.20 -4.97
CA GLU A 220 -4.10 -11.10 -5.79
C GLU A 220 -5.21 -10.03 -5.95
N SER A 221 -4.83 -8.81 -6.30
CA SER A 221 -5.80 -7.75 -6.56
C SER A 221 -6.79 -8.13 -7.68
N PRO A 222 -8.12 -8.08 -7.43
CA PRO A 222 -9.13 -8.28 -8.47
C PRO A 222 -8.98 -7.31 -9.65
N ARG A 223 -8.62 -6.05 -9.38
CA ARG A 223 -8.40 -5.04 -10.41
C ARG A 223 -7.21 -5.40 -11.30
N TRP A 224 -6.11 -5.83 -10.70
CA TRP A 224 -4.93 -6.25 -11.46
C TRP A 224 -5.21 -7.51 -12.29
N LEU A 225 -5.95 -8.47 -11.76
CA LEU A 225 -6.35 -9.68 -12.49
C LEU A 225 -7.22 -9.32 -13.71
N MET A 226 -8.15 -8.37 -13.56
CA MET A 226 -8.95 -7.86 -14.66
C MET A 226 -8.09 -7.17 -15.73
N LEU A 227 -7.09 -6.38 -15.34
CA LEU A 227 -6.13 -5.73 -16.24
C LEU A 227 -5.23 -6.73 -17.00
N LYS A 228 -5.14 -7.98 -16.56
CA LYS A 228 -4.45 -9.07 -17.25
C LYS A 228 -5.38 -10.01 -18.01
N ASP A 229 -6.63 -9.61 -18.24
CA ASP A 229 -7.67 -10.40 -18.89
C ASP A 229 -7.95 -11.76 -18.22
N LYS A 230 -7.62 -11.90 -16.93
CA LYS A 230 -7.80 -13.12 -16.14
C LYS A 230 -9.19 -13.17 -15.50
N GLN A 231 -10.23 -13.00 -16.31
CA GLN A 231 -11.65 -12.95 -15.90
C GLN A 231 -12.04 -14.04 -14.88
N LYS A 232 -11.68 -15.31 -15.15
CA LYS A 232 -12.00 -16.45 -14.26
C LYS A 232 -11.39 -16.32 -12.86
N GLU A 233 -10.15 -15.83 -12.77
CA GLU A 233 -9.43 -15.61 -11.51
C GLU A 233 -9.99 -14.37 -10.79
N THR A 234 -10.37 -13.32 -11.53
CA THR A 234 -11.01 -12.14 -10.96
C THR A 234 -12.33 -12.49 -10.28
N THR A 235 -13.22 -13.22 -10.97
CA THR A 235 -14.49 -13.68 -10.40
C THR A 235 -14.27 -14.55 -9.17
N ALA A 236 -13.32 -15.49 -9.23
CA ALA A 236 -12.96 -16.35 -8.10
C ALA A 236 -12.50 -15.54 -6.88
N THR A 237 -11.69 -14.52 -7.10
CA THR A 237 -11.16 -13.67 -6.03
C THR A 237 -12.25 -12.83 -5.40
N ILE A 238 -13.13 -12.20 -6.19
CA ILE A 238 -14.27 -11.42 -5.68
C ILE A 238 -15.21 -12.31 -4.87
N ASN A 239 -15.53 -13.52 -5.36
CA ASN A 239 -16.35 -14.49 -4.63
C ASN A 239 -15.73 -14.88 -3.29
N ALA A 240 -14.40 -15.00 -3.24
CA ALA A 240 -13.70 -15.33 -2.02
C ALA A 240 -13.70 -14.18 -1.02
N LEU A 241 -13.56 -12.93 -1.48
CA LEU A 241 -13.54 -11.73 -0.64
C LEU A 241 -14.93 -11.36 -0.10
N TYR A 242 -15.98 -11.55 -0.91
CA TYR A 242 -17.36 -11.21 -0.57
C TYR A 242 -18.14 -12.36 0.09
N ASP A 243 -17.63 -13.59 0.05
CA ASP A 243 -18.31 -14.78 0.55
C ASP A 243 -19.63 -15.09 -0.19
N LEU A 244 -19.67 -14.78 -1.48
CA LEU A 244 -20.86 -14.93 -2.32
C LEU A 244 -20.67 -16.02 -3.39
N PRO A 245 -21.74 -16.73 -3.77
CA PRO A 245 -21.69 -17.71 -4.86
C PRO A 245 -21.41 -17.04 -6.20
N ARG A 246 -20.89 -17.81 -7.17
CA ARG A 246 -20.47 -17.30 -8.48
C ARG A 246 -21.56 -16.54 -9.25
N ASN A 247 -22.82 -16.92 -9.07
CA ASN A 247 -23.98 -16.38 -9.79
C ASN A 247 -24.69 -15.26 -9.04
N ASP A 248 -24.11 -14.76 -7.94
CA ASP A 248 -24.70 -13.66 -7.22
C ASP A 248 -24.70 -12.37 -8.08
N PRO A 249 -25.83 -11.65 -8.19
CA PRO A 249 -25.90 -10.41 -8.95
C PRO A 249 -24.84 -9.38 -8.52
N LEU A 250 -24.51 -9.31 -7.23
CA LEU A 250 -23.54 -8.35 -6.69
C LEU A 250 -22.12 -8.62 -7.21
N VAL A 251 -21.75 -9.89 -7.40
CA VAL A 251 -20.45 -10.26 -7.98
C VAL A 251 -20.36 -9.80 -9.43
N SER A 252 -21.42 -9.99 -10.20
CA SER A 252 -21.49 -9.61 -11.62
C SER A 252 -21.42 -8.09 -11.77
N GLU A 253 -22.09 -7.36 -10.89
CA GLU A 253 -22.04 -5.90 -10.83
C GLU A 253 -20.62 -5.38 -10.54
N GLN A 254 -19.95 -5.93 -9.51
CA GLN A 254 -18.58 -5.55 -9.16
C GLN A 254 -17.59 -5.86 -10.27
N LEU A 255 -17.72 -7.00 -10.95
CA LEU A 255 -16.92 -7.34 -12.12
C LEU A 255 -17.09 -6.33 -13.24
N SER A 256 -18.33 -5.93 -13.54
CA SER A 256 -18.64 -4.91 -14.55
C SER A 256 -18.06 -3.54 -14.16
N ALA A 257 -18.16 -3.13 -12.90
CA ALA A 257 -17.58 -1.87 -12.41
C ALA A 257 -16.05 -1.84 -12.56
N ILE A 258 -15.37 -2.92 -12.15
CA ILE A 258 -13.91 -3.05 -12.32
C ILE A 258 -13.52 -3.10 -13.80
N TYR A 259 -14.29 -3.80 -14.64
CA TYR A 259 -14.01 -3.88 -16.07
C TYR A 259 -14.09 -2.51 -16.74
N LYS A 260 -15.15 -1.74 -16.46
CA LYS A 260 -15.33 -0.38 -16.99
C LYS A 260 -14.19 0.55 -16.59
N THR A 261 -13.81 0.56 -15.32
CA THR A 261 -12.72 1.42 -14.83
C THR A 261 -11.37 1.07 -15.44
N VAL A 262 -11.04 -0.22 -15.56
CA VAL A 262 -9.78 -0.68 -16.16
C VAL A 262 -9.65 -0.30 -17.63
N HIS A 263 -10.74 -0.42 -18.42
CA HIS A 263 -10.71 -0.06 -19.85
C HIS A 263 -10.59 1.45 -20.08
N VAL A 264 -11.18 2.27 -19.19
CA VAL A 264 -11.04 3.73 -19.23
C VAL A 264 -9.61 4.18 -18.87
N ASP A 265 -8.93 3.42 -18.00
CA ASP A 265 -7.54 3.72 -17.59
C ASP A 265 -6.49 3.19 -18.58
N ALA A 266 -6.77 2.11 -19.32
CA ALA A 266 -5.86 1.52 -20.29
C ALA A 266 -5.47 2.47 -21.44
N ASP A 267 -6.35 3.42 -21.79
CA ASP A 267 -6.10 4.43 -22.84
C ASP A 267 -5.20 5.59 -22.39
N LYS A 268 -4.80 5.65 -21.12
CA LYS A 268 -4.01 6.77 -20.57
C LYS A 268 -2.52 6.40 -20.51
N ASN A 269 -1.71 7.02 -21.37
CA ASN A 269 -0.25 6.96 -21.29
C ASN A 269 0.28 7.56 -19.97
N PHE A 270 1.46 7.11 -19.49
CA PHE A 270 2.13 7.70 -18.31
C PHE A 270 2.29 9.23 -18.43
N MET A 271 2.56 9.72 -19.64
CA MET A 271 2.61 11.16 -19.91
C MET A 271 1.22 11.82 -19.90
N ALA A 272 0.15 11.07 -20.18
CA ALA A 272 -1.23 11.53 -20.01
C ALA A 272 -1.57 11.81 -18.54
N MET A 273 -0.96 11.12 -17.57
CA MET A 273 -1.11 11.46 -16.14
C MET A 273 -0.51 12.84 -15.80
N PHE A 274 0.56 13.23 -16.47
CA PHE A 274 1.15 14.58 -16.36
C PHE A 274 0.52 15.60 -17.33
N SER A 275 -0.18 15.12 -18.36
CA SER A 275 -0.82 15.92 -19.42
C SER A 275 -2.32 16.09 -19.23
N GLN A 276 -2.96 15.48 -18.21
CA GLN A 276 -4.31 15.84 -17.77
C GLN A 276 -4.30 17.25 -17.13
N GLY A 277 -4.06 18.23 -17.99
CA GLY A 277 -3.91 19.66 -17.72
C GLY A 277 -5.23 20.37 -17.48
N HIS A 278 -6.19 19.73 -16.81
CA HIS A 278 -7.37 20.43 -16.29
C HIS A 278 -7.27 20.75 -14.79
N LEU A 279 -6.32 20.17 -14.06
CA LEU A 279 -5.92 20.63 -12.73
C LEU A 279 -4.53 21.27 -12.81
N LYS A 280 -4.45 22.60 -12.71
CA LYS A 280 -3.22 23.41 -12.82
C LYS A 280 -2.15 23.16 -11.72
N LYS A 281 -2.19 22.08 -10.94
CA LYS A 281 -1.15 21.71 -9.96
C LYS A 281 -1.08 20.17 -9.78
N PRO A 282 0.11 19.56 -9.74
CA PRO A 282 0.25 18.11 -9.61
C PRO A 282 -0.24 17.63 -8.24
N PRO A 283 -0.97 16.50 -8.14
CA PRO A 283 -1.36 15.90 -6.88
C PRO A 283 -0.21 15.06 -6.32
N PHE A 284 0.96 15.68 -6.12
CA PHE A 284 1.96 15.13 -5.21
C PHE A 284 1.68 15.80 -3.86
N VAL A 285 1.42 14.99 -2.81
CA VAL A 285 1.00 15.40 -1.46
C VAL A 285 -0.51 15.63 -1.31
N GLY A 286 -1.32 14.57 -1.23
CA GLY A 286 -2.78 14.71 -1.13
C GLY A 286 -3.55 13.75 -0.20
N LEU A 287 -2.95 12.66 0.27
CA LEU A 287 -3.70 11.68 1.08
C LEU A 287 -4.06 12.18 2.50
N PRO A 288 -3.22 12.94 3.23
CA PRO A 288 -3.63 13.54 4.51
C PRO A 288 -4.62 14.72 4.34
N ILE A 289 -4.57 15.39 3.18
CA ILE A 289 -5.33 16.60 2.90
C ILE A 289 -6.78 16.25 2.55
N ILE A 290 -7.01 15.20 1.73
CA ILE A 290 -8.38 14.81 1.36
C ILE A 290 -9.20 14.37 2.58
N TYR A 291 -8.59 13.61 3.50
CA TYR A 291 -9.26 13.12 4.71
C TYR A 291 -9.64 14.24 5.69
N PHE A 292 -8.81 15.29 5.83
CA PHE A 292 -9.07 16.40 6.74
C PHE A 292 -9.84 17.58 6.12
N LEU A 293 -9.76 17.80 4.81
CA LEU A 293 -10.42 18.93 4.13
C LEU A 293 -11.74 18.57 3.44
N PHE A 294 -12.03 17.29 3.18
CA PHE A 294 -13.26 16.86 2.52
C PHE A 294 -13.98 15.75 3.30
N PRO A 295 -14.52 16.03 4.49
CA PRO A 295 -15.41 15.09 5.20
C PRO A 295 -16.64 14.68 4.38
N GLU A 296 -16.97 15.41 3.31
CA GLU A 296 -18.15 15.17 2.47
C GLU A 296 -18.00 14.04 1.44
N THR A 297 -16.82 13.48 1.24
CA THR A 297 -16.62 12.25 0.44
C THR A 297 -16.82 10.97 1.27
N TRP A 298 -17.18 11.10 2.55
CA TRP A 298 -17.39 9.96 3.45
C TRP A 298 -18.53 9.04 2.98
N GLY A 299 -18.19 7.76 2.81
CA GLY A 299 -19.14 6.70 2.44
C GLY A 299 -19.48 6.62 0.95
N ARG A 300 -18.70 7.27 0.09
CA ARG A 300 -18.79 7.13 -1.38
C ARG A 300 -17.81 6.07 -1.90
N SER A 301 -18.17 5.40 -2.99
CA SER A 301 -17.30 4.41 -3.65
C SER A 301 -16.12 5.08 -4.35
N LEU A 302 -15.06 4.32 -4.70
CA LEU A 302 -13.90 4.88 -5.41
C LEU A 302 -14.30 5.47 -6.77
N GLU A 303 -15.29 4.85 -7.42
CA GLU A 303 -15.85 5.24 -8.70
C GLU A 303 -16.62 6.57 -8.61
N GLU A 304 -17.44 6.74 -7.56
CA GLU A 304 -18.12 8.02 -7.30
C GLU A 304 -17.13 9.14 -6.97
N ILE A 305 -16.07 8.82 -6.22
CA ILE A 305 -15.00 9.77 -5.88
C ILE A 305 -14.26 10.19 -7.16
N ASP A 306 -13.92 9.24 -8.03
CA ASP A 306 -13.27 9.52 -9.31
C ASP A 306 -14.18 10.36 -10.23
N LEU A 307 -15.49 10.10 -10.26
CA LEU A 307 -16.48 10.90 -10.99
C LEU A 307 -16.60 12.35 -10.47
N ILE A 308 -16.54 12.54 -9.15
CA ILE A 308 -16.53 13.89 -8.55
C ILE A 308 -15.28 14.64 -8.99
N PHE A 309 -14.11 14.00 -8.93
CA PHE A 309 -12.85 14.66 -9.26
C PHE A 309 -12.65 14.88 -10.77
N THR A 310 -13.06 13.93 -11.61
CA THR A 310 -13.03 14.09 -13.08
C THR A 310 -14.00 15.15 -13.57
N GLY A 311 -15.13 15.33 -12.88
CA GLY A 311 -16.11 16.36 -13.21
C GLY A 311 -15.78 17.76 -12.70
N SER A 312 -14.93 17.89 -11.67
CA SER A 312 -14.71 19.17 -11.00
C SER A 312 -13.55 19.94 -11.58
N LYS A 313 -13.77 21.23 -11.86
CA LYS A 313 -12.75 22.09 -12.47
C LYS A 313 -11.66 22.48 -11.46
N ASN A 314 -12.06 22.67 -10.19
CA ASN A 314 -11.20 23.15 -9.12
C ASN A 314 -11.51 22.40 -7.80
N ILE A 315 -10.59 22.48 -6.83
CA ILE A 315 -10.73 21.84 -5.50
C ILE A 315 -12.03 22.23 -4.78
N PHE A 316 -12.43 23.50 -4.84
CA PHE A 316 -13.69 23.97 -4.22
C PHE A 316 -14.94 23.52 -5.00
N ASP A 317 -14.80 23.24 -6.29
CA ASP A 317 -15.88 22.73 -7.14
C ASP A 317 -16.14 21.25 -6.85
N ALA A 318 -15.10 20.48 -6.46
CA ALA A 318 -15.23 19.11 -5.98
C ALA A 318 -16.10 19.02 -4.72
N VAL A 319 -16.00 19.99 -3.80
CA VAL A 319 -16.85 20.04 -2.60
C VAL A 319 -18.30 20.36 -2.92
N ARG A 320 -18.53 21.28 -3.86
CA ARG A 320 -19.89 21.61 -4.29
C ARG A 320 -20.51 20.42 -5.01
N ARG A 321 -19.76 19.78 -5.90
CA ARG A 321 -20.20 18.63 -6.69
C ARG A 321 -20.44 17.39 -5.82
N SER A 322 -19.63 17.15 -4.80
CA SER A 322 -19.87 16.07 -3.82
C SER A 322 -21.13 16.28 -2.98
N LYS A 323 -21.60 17.53 -2.83
CA LYS A 323 -22.86 17.85 -2.14
C LYS A 323 -24.10 17.73 -3.04
N THR A 324 -23.94 17.96 -4.35
CA THR A 324 -25.05 17.93 -5.32
C THR A 324 -25.19 16.61 -6.07
N MET A 325 -24.14 15.79 -6.14
CA MET A 325 -24.19 14.49 -6.81
C MET A 325 -25.01 13.52 -5.96
N GLU A 326 -26.05 12.93 -6.56
CA GLU A 326 -26.84 11.89 -5.92
C GLU A 326 -25.94 10.71 -5.53
N ARG A 327 -26.29 10.05 -4.42
CA ARG A 327 -25.57 8.85 -3.98
C ARG A 327 -26.16 7.69 -4.77
N HIS A 328 -25.33 7.00 -5.52
CA HIS A 328 -25.80 5.84 -6.29
C HIS A 328 -25.83 4.57 -5.42
N PHE A 329 -25.20 4.61 -4.24
CA PHE A 329 -25.15 3.50 -3.28
C PHE A 329 -25.80 3.86 -1.93
N ASP A 330 -26.62 2.96 -1.39
CA ASP A 330 -27.16 3.05 -0.02
C ASP A 330 -26.06 2.70 1.03
N LYS A 331 -26.31 2.99 2.32
CA LYS A 331 -25.41 2.67 3.45
C LYS A 331 -25.04 1.18 3.59
N LYS A 332 -25.73 0.30 2.84
CA LYS A 332 -25.48 -1.14 2.74
C LYS A 332 -24.82 -1.56 1.40
N ASP A 333 -24.33 -0.60 0.61
CA ASP A 333 -23.65 -0.81 -0.70
C ASP A 333 -24.54 -1.44 -1.80
N ASN A 334 -25.86 -1.33 -1.68
CA ASN A 334 -26.77 -1.64 -2.79
C ASN A 334 -26.93 -0.42 -3.69
N LEU A 335 -26.90 -0.61 -5.01
CA LEU A 335 -27.36 0.42 -5.95
C LEU A 335 -28.80 0.79 -5.62
N ILE A 336 -29.07 2.09 -5.49
CA ILE A 336 -30.44 2.58 -5.28
C ILE A 336 -31.21 2.38 -6.58
N GLU A 337 -32.33 1.64 -6.56
CA GLU A 337 -33.18 1.41 -7.74
C GLU A 337 -33.52 2.73 -8.43
N GLY A 338 -33.13 2.88 -9.70
CA GLY A 338 -33.26 4.10 -10.50
C GLY A 338 -31.93 4.73 -10.96
N SER A 339 -30.82 4.43 -10.27
CA SER A 339 -29.49 4.99 -10.57
C SER A 339 -28.77 4.41 -11.79
N VAL A 340 -29.24 3.26 -12.30
CA VAL A 340 -28.64 2.56 -13.46
C VAL A 340 -28.73 3.41 -14.73
N ALA A 341 -29.88 4.07 -14.94
CA ALA A 341 -30.13 4.90 -16.13
C ALA A 341 -29.31 6.20 -16.13
N ASP A 342 -29.03 6.76 -14.95
CA ASP A 342 -28.24 7.99 -14.81
C ASP A 342 -26.74 7.73 -14.99
N VAL A 343 -26.24 6.58 -14.51
CA VAL A 343 -24.87 6.12 -14.81
C VAL A 343 -24.70 5.81 -16.30
N GLU A 344 -25.73 5.24 -16.95
CA GLU A 344 -25.76 5.02 -18.39
C GLU A 344 -25.76 6.34 -19.19
N GLN A 345 -26.61 7.31 -18.84
CA GLN A 345 -26.65 8.62 -19.52
C GLN A 345 -25.39 9.48 -19.28
N MET A 346 -24.78 9.42 -18.10
CA MET A 346 -23.55 10.18 -17.80
C MET A 346 -22.30 9.63 -18.49
N SER A 347 -22.33 8.36 -18.93
CA SER A 347 -21.22 7.71 -19.67
C SER A 347 -21.18 8.04 -21.17
N GLY A 348 -22.19 8.74 -21.70
CA GLY A 348 -22.19 9.24 -23.09
C GLY A 348 -22.25 8.15 -24.17
N GLN A 349 -22.68 6.93 -23.85
CA GLN A 349 -22.84 5.87 -24.85
C GLN A 349 -24.31 5.44 -24.95
N SER A 350 -24.98 5.94 -25.99
CA SER A 350 -26.28 5.45 -26.42
C SER A 350 -26.17 3.98 -26.85
N GLY A 351 -26.81 3.07 -26.11
CA GLY A 351 -27.64 1.99 -26.67
C GLY A 351 -27.06 0.89 -27.56
N GLU A 352 -25.75 0.76 -27.80
CA GLU A 352 -25.24 -0.28 -28.73
C GLU A 352 -24.30 -1.35 -28.17
N VAL A 353 -23.74 -1.21 -26.96
CA VAL A 353 -22.66 -2.11 -26.50
C VAL A 353 -23.15 -3.41 -25.83
N VAL A 354 -24.45 -3.57 -25.57
CA VAL A 354 -25.01 -4.81 -24.97
C VAL A 354 -25.04 -5.98 -25.96
N LYS A 355 -24.77 -5.78 -27.25
CA LYS A 355 -24.76 -6.89 -28.24
C LYS A 355 -23.46 -7.69 -28.31
N GLY A 356 -22.39 -7.27 -27.63
CA GLY A 356 -21.07 -7.90 -27.72
C GLY A 356 -20.73 -8.87 -26.58
N VAL A 357 -21.52 -8.92 -25.52
CA VAL A 357 -21.36 -9.90 -24.44
C VAL A 357 -22.42 -10.95 -24.66
N ASP A 358 -22.02 -12.11 -25.20
CA ASP A 358 -22.93 -13.21 -25.55
C ASP A 358 -23.94 -13.49 -24.44
N VAL A 359 -25.17 -13.05 -24.70
CA VAL A 359 -26.42 -13.36 -24.01
C VAL A 359 -26.82 -14.80 -24.37
N GLN A 360 -25.95 -15.77 -24.12
CA GLN A 360 -26.23 -17.19 -24.38
C GLN A 360 -26.66 -17.96 -23.12
N TYR A 361 -26.57 -17.36 -21.92
CA TYR A 361 -26.96 -18.02 -20.67
C TYR A 361 -28.31 -17.60 -20.07
N VAL A 362 -28.95 -16.56 -20.61
CA VAL A 362 -30.22 -16.03 -20.04
C VAL A 362 -31.47 -16.60 -20.73
N GLU A 363 -31.37 -17.15 -21.94
CA GLU A 363 -32.54 -17.66 -22.67
C GLU A 363 -32.93 -19.12 -22.38
N SER A 364 -32.11 -19.92 -21.69
CA SER A 364 -32.46 -21.34 -21.43
C SER A 364 -33.32 -21.59 -20.17
N THR A 365 -33.63 -20.56 -19.37
CA THR A 365 -34.38 -20.73 -18.10
C THR A 365 -35.81 -20.20 -18.18
N LYS A 366 -36.36 -20.04 -19.38
CA LYS A 366 -37.79 -19.87 -19.62
C LYS A 366 -38.29 -20.83 -20.69
N MET A 367 -38.36 -22.11 -20.34
CA MET A 367 -39.43 -23.02 -20.74
C MET A 367 -39.59 -24.13 -19.70
#